data_AF-A0A8U0A2T3-F1
#
_entry.id   AF-A0A8U0A2T3-F1
#
_cell.length_a   1.000
_cell.length_b   1.000
_cell.length_c   1.000
_cell.angle_alpha   90.00
_cell.angle_beta   90.00
_cell.angle_gamma   90.00
#
_symmetry.space_group_name_H-M   'P 1'
#
loop_
_entity.id
_entity.type
_entity.pdbx_description
1 polymer ?
#
loop_
_entity_poly.entity_id
_entity_poly.type
_entity_poly.pdbx_seq_one_letter_code
_entity_poly.pdbx_strand_id
1 'polypeptide(L)'
;MQSGGSNDMTLAFELEALKRLSEPDVVFTDARQWTSYIGVVSEKPTYVVTNFTRKKRIRQDFFSGPRGERESLENVKEQFDTDRHVFIGASGEDETLAQETDWEYIDIEDAAAAADWTLGSSDTQSTRNEPERDDWP
;
A
#
# COMPACT_ATOMS: atom_id res chain seq x y z
N MET A 1 -14.18 -30.91 -4.52
CA MET A 1 -14.52 -29.51 -4.85
C MET A 1 -13.64 -28.64 -3.97
N GLN A 2 -12.56 -28.08 -4.50
CA GLN A 2 -11.68 -27.19 -3.73
C GLN A 2 -12.34 -25.81 -3.74
N SER A 3 -13.00 -25.47 -2.64
CA SER A 3 -13.35 -24.08 -2.34
C SER A 3 -12.05 -23.40 -1.90
N GLY A 4 -11.45 -22.60 -2.76
CA GLY A 4 -10.19 -21.91 -2.47
C GLY A 4 -10.21 -20.53 -3.10
N GLY A 5 -10.89 -19.58 -2.47
CA GLY A 5 -10.47 -18.19 -2.61
C GLY A 5 -9.05 -18.16 -2.06
N SER A 6 -8.06 -17.99 -2.91
CA SER A 6 -6.66 -18.19 -2.55
C SER A 6 -6.22 -17.07 -1.62
N ASN A 7 -6.50 -17.23 -0.32
CA ASN A 7 -5.76 -16.63 0.78
C ASN A 7 -4.35 -17.22 0.80
N ASP A 8 -3.63 -17.05 -0.31
CA ASP A 8 -2.24 -17.48 -0.49
C ASP A 8 -1.44 -16.39 -1.19
N MET A 9 -1.79 -15.14 -0.87
CA MET A 9 -1.18 -13.97 -1.48
C MET A 9 -0.90 -12.89 -0.46
N THR A 10 0.31 -12.35 -0.54
CA THR A 10 0.73 -11.14 0.18
C THR A 10 0.68 -9.96 -0.78
N LEU A 11 -0.06 -8.92 -0.40
CA LEU A 11 -0.21 -7.69 -1.19
C LEU A 11 0.45 -6.51 -0.48
N ALA A 12 1.36 -5.84 -1.18
CA ALA A 12 2.00 -4.61 -0.71
C ALA A 12 1.56 -3.44 -1.60
N PHE A 13 1.11 -2.35 -0.99
CA PHE A 13 0.93 -1.07 -1.68
C PHE A 13 2.11 -0.15 -1.42
N GLU A 14 2.61 0.50 -2.45
CA GLU A 14 3.41 1.71 -2.28
C GLU A 14 2.50 2.85 -1.76
N LEU A 15 3.02 3.72 -0.90
CA LEU A 15 2.25 4.78 -0.26
C LEU A 15 1.71 5.83 -1.23
N GLU A 16 2.52 6.32 -2.18
CA GLU A 16 2.08 7.24 -3.23
C GLU A 16 1.07 6.60 -4.18
N ALA A 17 1.22 5.31 -4.51
CA ALA A 17 0.19 4.55 -5.22
C ALA A 17 -1.13 4.53 -4.44
N LEU A 18 -1.09 4.17 -3.16
CA LEU A 18 -2.26 4.12 -2.28
C LEU A 18 -2.95 5.48 -2.14
N LYS A 19 -2.18 6.58 -2.15
CA LYS A 19 -2.71 7.96 -2.10
C LYS A 19 -3.49 8.35 -3.36
N ARG A 20 -3.31 7.65 -4.49
CA ARG A 20 -4.09 7.89 -5.70
C ARG A 20 -5.51 7.33 -5.61
N LEU A 21 -5.80 6.45 -4.66
CA LEU A 21 -7.14 5.91 -4.47
C LEU A 21 -8.06 6.92 -3.78
N SER A 22 -9.31 7.00 -4.24
CA SER A 22 -10.32 7.87 -3.64
C SER A 22 -10.67 7.45 -2.22
N GLU A 23 -10.88 6.14 -2.02
CA GLU A 23 -11.27 5.50 -0.76
C GLU A 23 -10.31 4.35 -0.39
N PRO A 24 -9.08 4.67 0.06
CA PRO A 24 -8.06 3.68 0.40
C PRO A 24 -8.47 2.62 1.44
N ASP A 25 -9.35 2.97 2.37
CA ASP A 25 -9.85 2.06 3.41
C ASP A 25 -10.86 1.04 2.87
N VAL A 26 -11.69 1.45 1.91
CA VAL A 26 -12.59 0.55 1.20
C VAL A 26 -11.78 -0.42 0.35
N VAL A 27 -10.76 0.07 -0.36
CA VAL A 27 -9.83 -0.75 -1.14
C VAL A 27 -9.11 -1.78 -0.27
N PHE A 28 -8.58 -1.38 0.88
CA PHE A 28 -7.97 -2.32 1.82
C PHE A 28 -8.97 -3.36 2.35
N THR A 29 -10.21 -2.96 2.60
CA THR A 29 -11.26 -3.89 3.06
C THR A 29 -11.65 -4.89 1.97
N ASP A 30 -11.71 -4.44 0.71
CA ASP A 30 -11.97 -5.27 -0.46
C ASP A 30 -10.83 -6.26 -0.71
N ALA A 31 -9.59 -5.76 -0.83
CA ALA A 31 -8.41 -6.59 -1.08
C ALA A 31 -8.22 -7.69 -0.02
N ARG A 32 -8.53 -7.39 1.25
CA ARG A 32 -8.49 -8.37 2.35
C ARG A 32 -9.38 -9.59 2.16
N GLN A 33 -10.37 -9.55 1.26
CA GLN A 33 -11.24 -10.69 1.00
C GLN A 33 -10.53 -11.79 0.19
N TRP A 34 -9.42 -11.47 -0.47
CA TRP A 34 -8.68 -12.37 -1.35
C TRP A 34 -7.15 -12.38 -1.12
N THR A 35 -6.65 -11.62 -0.13
CA THR A 35 -5.25 -11.67 0.32
C THR A 35 -5.13 -12.32 1.70
N SER A 36 -4.04 -13.03 1.95
CA SER A 36 -3.65 -13.48 3.30
C SER A 36 -3.14 -12.32 4.15
N TYR A 37 -2.30 -11.49 3.54
CA TYR A 37 -1.61 -10.39 4.19
C TYR A 37 -1.63 -9.17 3.28
N ILE A 38 -1.90 -8.00 3.87
CA ILE A 38 -1.90 -6.74 3.15
C ILE A 38 -1.14 -5.66 3.93
N GLY A 39 -0.30 -4.89 3.24
CA GLY A 39 0.55 -3.88 3.87
C GLY A 39 0.82 -2.66 3.02
N VAL A 40 1.50 -1.69 3.64
CA VAL A 40 1.96 -0.46 2.98
C VAL A 40 3.47 -0.35 3.15
N VAL A 41 4.16 -0.17 2.02
CA VAL A 41 5.60 -0.01 1.91
C VAL A 41 5.89 1.39 1.36
N SER A 42 6.98 2.02 1.81
CA SER A 42 7.38 3.35 1.32
C SER A 42 8.81 3.70 1.72
N GLU A 43 9.49 4.50 0.90
CA GLU A 43 10.77 5.15 1.18
C GLU A 43 10.56 6.34 2.13
N LYS A 44 9.31 6.78 2.32
CA LYS A 44 8.98 7.79 3.32
C LYS A 44 9.25 7.23 4.73
N PRO A 45 9.66 8.08 5.68
CA PRO A 45 9.80 7.67 7.07
C PRO A 45 8.53 7.01 7.63
N THR A 46 8.69 6.02 8.51
CA THR A 46 7.57 5.24 9.08
C THR A 46 6.46 6.11 9.70
N TYR A 47 6.79 7.27 10.28
CA TYR A 47 5.77 8.18 10.83
C TYR A 47 4.84 8.76 9.74
N VAL A 48 5.31 8.92 8.50
CA VAL A 48 4.50 9.41 7.37
C VAL A 48 3.49 8.34 6.98
N VAL A 49 3.95 7.09 6.83
CA VAL A 49 3.11 5.93 6.51
C VAL A 49 2.04 5.75 7.58
N THR A 50 2.46 5.63 8.84
CA THR A 50 1.53 5.40 9.97
C THR A 50 0.56 6.55 10.20
N ASN A 51 0.96 7.80 9.97
CA ASN A 51 0.04 8.94 10.02
C ASN A 51 -1.01 8.87 8.92
N PHE A 52 -0.62 8.53 7.69
CA PHE A 52 -1.56 8.37 6.58
C PHE A 52 -2.56 7.25 6.87
N THR A 53 -2.08 6.06 7.24
CA THR A 53 -2.92 4.88 7.43
C THR A 53 -3.85 5.04 8.62
N ARG A 54 -3.40 5.68 9.71
CA ARG A 54 -4.29 6.08 10.82
C ARG A 54 -5.35 7.08 10.41
N LYS A 55 -4.99 8.17 9.70
CA LYS A 55 -5.95 9.20 9.25
C LYS A 55 -7.01 8.62 8.33
N LYS A 56 -6.63 7.67 7.47
CA LYS A 56 -7.53 6.97 6.55
C LYS A 56 -8.20 5.73 7.18
N ARG A 57 -7.91 5.39 8.44
CA ARG A 57 -8.45 4.20 9.15
C ARG A 57 -8.11 2.86 8.48
N ILE A 58 -7.00 2.81 7.77
CA ILE A 58 -6.49 1.61 7.13
C ILE A 58 -5.92 0.67 8.20
N ARG A 59 -6.37 -0.57 8.18
CA ARG A 59 -5.78 -1.66 8.97
C ARG A 59 -4.89 -2.46 8.04
N GLN A 60 -3.62 -2.57 8.39
CA GLN A 60 -2.61 -3.30 7.64
C GLN A 60 -1.93 -4.33 8.55
N ASP A 61 -1.43 -5.40 7.94
CA ASP A 61 -0.79 -6.50 8.65
C ASP A 61 0.72 -6.24 8.83
N PHE A 62 1.32 -5.47 7.91
CA PHE A 62 2.71 -5.03 7.96
C PHE A 62 2.90 -3.59 7.46
N PHE A 63 4.07 -3.01 7.76
CA PHE A 63 4.45 -1.62 7.43
C PHE A 63 5.89 -1.59 6.91
N SER A 64 6.24 -0.55 6.16
CA SER A 64 7.64 -0.25 5.83
C SER A 64 8.50 -0.13 7.09
N GLY A 65 9.59 -0.91 7.12
CA GLY A 65 10.61 -0.84 8.14
C GLY A 65 11.46 0.44 7.99
N PRO A 66 12.34 0.73 8.98
CA PRO A 66 13.16 1.94 8.97
C PRO A 66 14.27 1.94 7.90
N ARG A 67 14.42 0.86 7.14
CA ARG A 67 15.54 0.64 6.21
C ARG A 67 15.15 0.80 4.73
N GLY A 68 13.96 1.32 4.44
CA GLY A 68 13.48 1.61 3.08
C GLY A 68 12.59 0.51 2.49
N GLU A 69 12.18 0.69 1.24
CA GLU A 69 11.19 -0.17 0.58
C GLU A 69 11.75 -1.54 0.24
N ARG A 70 12.95 -1.59 -0.35
CA ARG A 70 13.61 -2.85 -0.76
C ARG A 70 13.70 -3.85 0.38
N GLU A 71 14.32 -3.42 1.47
CA GLU A 71 14.50 -4.29 2.62
C GLU A 71 13.16 -4.63 3.30
N SER A 72 12.16 -3.74 3.20
CA SER A 72 10.83 -4.06 3.69
C SER A 72 10.16 -5.17 2.87
N LEU A 73 10.25 -5.11 1.54
CA LEU A 73 9.70 -6.16 0.65
C LEU A 73 10.42 -7.50 0.83
N GLU A 74 11.75 -7.50 0.96
CA GLU A 74 12.54 -8.69 1.25
C GLU A 74 12.14 -9.31 2.60
N ASN A 75 12.08 -8.51 3.67
CA ASN A 75 11.68 -8.99 5.00
C ASN A 75 10.24 -9.51 5.03
N VAL A 76 9.31 -8.85 4.34
CA VAL A 76 7.91 -9.28 4.25
C VAL A 76 7.82 -10.61 3.52
N LYS A 77 8.55 -10.80 2.42
CA LYS A 77 8.59 -12.06 1.69
C LYS A 77 9.16 -13.20 2.54
N GLU A 78 10.20 -12.94 3.34
CA GLU A 78 10.75 -13.93 4.28
C GLU A 78 9.80 -14.27 5.44
N GLN A 79 9.02 -13.30 5.93
CA GLN A 79 8.12 -13.48 7.07
C GLN A 79 6.78 -14.10 6.68
N PHE A 80 6.28 -13.79 5.48
CA PHE A 80 5.00 -14.23 4.97
C PHE A 80 5.22 -15.17 3.78
N ASP A 81 5.31 -16.46 4.09
CA ASP A 81 5.48 -17.56 3.14
C ASP A 81 4.14 -17.85 2.44
N THR A 82 3.76 -16.99 1.50
CA THR A 82 2.62 -17.15 0.60
C THR A 82 3.11 -17.49 -0.79
N ASP A 83 2.31 -18.24 -1.56
CA ASP A 83 2.68 -18.66 -2.93
C ASP A 83 2.86 -17.46 -3.90
N ARG A 84 2.18 -16.34 -3.64
CA ARG A 84 2.23 -15.14 -4.50
C ARG A 84 2.49 -13.87 -3.70
N HIS A 85 3.39 -13.03 -4.19
CA HIS A 85 3.69 -11.70 -3.65
C HIS A 85 3.46 -10.65 -4.72
N VAL A 86 2.54 -9.72 -4.47
CA VAL A 86 2.15 -8.66 -5.43
C VAL A 86 2.44 -7.29 -4.82
N PHE A 87 3.15 -6.46 -5.57
CA PHE A 87 3.45 -5.07 -5.23
C PHE A 87 2.71 -4.14 -6.18
N ILE A 88 1.85 -3.29 -5.62
CA ILE A 88 1.13 -2.25 -6.35
C ILE A 88 1.88 -0.94 -6.18
N GLY A 89 2.45 -0.43 -7.28
CA GLY A 89 3.15 0.84 -7.34
C GLY A 89 2.52 1.81 -8.32
N ALA A 90 3.21 2.91 -8.58
CA ALA A 90 2.71 3.98 -9.45
C ALA A 90 3.79 4.63 -10.33
N SER A 91 4.96 4.00 -10.39
CA SER A 91 6.15 4.49 -11.09
C SER A 91 7.01 3.32 -11.61
N GLY A 92 7.88 3.61 -12.59
CA GLY A 92 8.84 2.62 -13.07
C GLY A 92 9.95 2.27 -12.07
N GLU A 93 10.18 3.12 -11.07
CA GLU A 93 11.09 2.81 -9.94
C GLU A 93 10.49 1.69 -9.09
N ASP A 94 9.18 1.74 -8.84
CA ASP A 94 8.44 0.69 -8.13
C ASP A 94 8.45 -0.64 -8.90
N GLU A 95 8.31 -0.59 -10.22
CA GLU A 95 8.39 -1.78 -11.09
C GLU A 95 9.79 -2.41 -11.01
N THR A 96 10.84 -1.59 -11.10
CA THR A 96 12.23 -2.06 -10.99
C THR A 96 12.45 -2.71 -9.62
N LEU A 97 11.96 -2.07 -8.56
CA LEU A 97 12.07 -2.58 -7.19
C LEU A 97 11.35 -3.93 -7.01
N ALA A 98 10.14 -4.07 -7.58
CA ALA A 98 9.42 -5.33 -7.55
C ALA A 98 10.23 -6.46 -8.19
N GLN A 99 10.80 -6.20 -9.37
CA GLN A 99 11.62 -7.18 -10.08
C GLN A 99 12.89 -7.56 -9.28
N GLU A 100 13.57 -6.57 -8.68
CA GLU A 100 14.77 -6.81 -7.86
C GLU A 100 14.47 -7.65 -6.61
N THR A 101 13.26 -7.54 -6.06
CA THR A 101 12.81 -8.25 -4.86
C THR A 101 12.00 -9.51 -5.17
N ASP A 102 11.83 -9.84 -6.46
CA ASP A 102 11.05 -10.97 -6.96
C ASP A 102 9.58 -10.92 -6.48
N TRP A 103 8.99 -9.73 -6.57
CA TRP A 103 7.56 -9.44 -6.42
C TRP A 103 6.92 -9.21 -7.78
N GLU A 104 5.67 -9.65 -7.95
CA GLU A 104 4.87 -9.31 -9.12
C GLU A 104 4.47 -7.83 -9.05
N TYR A 105 4.76 -7.07 -10.10
CA TYR A 105 4.37 -5.65 -10.18
C TYR A 105 3.01 -5.48 -10.86
N ILE A 106 2.17 -4.63 -10.30
CA ILE A 106 0.94 -4.13 -10.94
C ILE A 106 0.90 -2.61 -10.76
N ASP A 107 0.66 -1.86 -11.83
CA ASP A 107 0.43 -0.42 -11.72
C ASP A 107 -0.93 -0.16 -11.04
N ILE A 108 -1.00 0.86 -10.19
CA ILE A 108 -2.22 1.21 -9.47
C ILE A 108 -3.41 1.48 -10.39
N GLU A 109 -3.20 2.01 -11.60
CA GLU A 109 -4.28 2.26 -12.56
C GLU A 109 -4.85 0.93 -13.10
N ASP A 110 -3.97 -0.03 -13.38
CA ASP A 110 -4.36 -1.37 -13.82
C ASP A 110 -5.03 -2.16 -12.69
N ALA A 111 -4.48 -2.09 -11.49
CA ALA A 111 -5.08 -2.72 -10.31
C ALA A 111 -6.48 -2.16 -10.02
N ALA A 112 -6.63 -0.84 -10.09
CA ALA A 112 -7.90 -0.17 -9.89
C ALA A 112 -8.93 -0.57 -10.96
N ALA A 113 -8.52 -0.62 -12.24
CA ALA A 113 -9.39 -1.08 -13.31
C ALA A 113 -9.82 -2.55 -13.15
N ALA A 114 -8.90 -3.42 -12.72
CA ALA A 114 -9.17 -4.85 -12.53
C ALA A 114 -10.10 -5.14 -11.35
N ALA A 115 -10.00 -4.34 -10.28
CA ALA A 115 -10.75 -4.53 -9.03
C ALA A 115 -11.92 -3.55 -8.85
N ASP A 116 -12.25 -2.75 -9.88
CA ASP A 116 -13.29 -1.72 -9.86
C ASP A 116 -13.08 -0.68 -8.73
N TRP A 117 -11.81 -0.37 -8.42
CA TRP A 117 -11.47 0.67 -7.46
C TRP A 117 -11.49 2.04 -8.12
N THR A 118 -11.98 3.03 -7.39
CA THR A 118 -12.05 4.40 -7.89
C THR A 118 -10.76 5.16 -7.55
N LEU A 119 -10.05 5.62 -8.58
CA LEU A 119 -8.96 6.58 -8.42
C LEU A 119 -9.52 7.97 -8.03
N GLY A 120 -8.83 8.66 -7.14
CA GLY A 120 -9.16 10.03 -6.76
C GLY A 120 -8.80 11.02 -7.87
N SER A 121 -9.59 12.08 -8.01
CA SER A 121 -9.19 13.23 -8.82
C SER A 121 -7.93 13.85 -8.20
N SER A 122 -6.93 14.15 -9.02
CA SER A 122 -5.61 14.68 -8.65
C SER A 122 -5.60 16.00 -7.85
N ASP A 123 -6.78 16.52 -7.49
CA ASP A 123 -7.03 17.85 -6.94
C ASP A 123 -7.15 17.93 -5.41
N THR A 124 -6.83 16.87 -4.64
CA THR A 124 -6.92 16.94 -3.15
C THR A 124 -5.59 16.73 -2.42
N GLN A 125 -4.46 16.98 -3.08
CA GLN A 125 -3.21 17.33 -2.37
C GLN A 125 -3.09 18.84 -2.13
N SER A 126 -4.20 19.59 -2.06
CA SER A 126 -4.18 20.96 -1.54
C SER A 126 -4.24 20.92 -0.02
N THR A 127 -3.07 20.97 0.61
CA THR A 127 -2.83 21.70 1.86
C THR A 127 -3.97 21.70 2.87
N ARG A 128 -4.08 20.64 3.68
CA ARG A 128 -4.45 20.90 5.07
C ARG A 128 -3.24 21.56 5.72
N ASN A 129 -3.08 22.87 5.51
CA ASN A 129 -2.37 23.72 6.46
C ASN A 129 -2.96 23.37 7.82
N GLU A 130 -2.16 22.73 8.66
CA GLU A 130 -2.38 22.83 10.09
C GLU A 130 -2.45 24.33 10.38
N PRO A 131 -3.54 24.85 10.99
CA PRO A 131 -3.47 26.20 11.51
C PRO A 131 -2.31 26.18 12.49
N GLU A 132 -1.25 26.91 12.15
CA GLU A 132 -0.18 27.30 13.05
C GLU A 132 -0.88 27.75 14.34
N ARG A 133 -0.74 26.95 15.41
CA ARG A 133 -1.37 27.25 16.70
C ARG A 133 -0.62 28.43 17.30
N ASP A 134 -0.97 29.61 16.83
CA ASP A 134 -0.53 30.89 17.34
C ASP A 134 -1.51 31.29 18.44
N ASP A 135 -1.41 30.63 19.60
CA ASP A 135 -2.05 31.07 20.85
C ASP A 135 -1.55 30.15 21.99
N TRP A 136 -0.38 30.51 22.52
CA TRP A 136 0.05 30.08 23.86
C TRP A 136 0.20 31.33 24.74
N PRO A 137 -0.68 31.52 25.75
CA PRO A 137 -0.57 32.62 26.72
C PRO A 137 0.53 32.41 27.76
#